data_AF-A0A8I0FD82-F1
#
_entry.id   AF-A0A8I0FD82-F1
#
_cell.length_a   1.000
_cell.length_b   1.000
_cell.length_c   1.000
_cell.angle_alpha   90.00
_cell.angle_beta   90.00
_cell.angle_gamma   90.00
#
_symmetry.space_group_name_H-M   'P 1'
#
loop_
_entity.id
_entity.type
_entity.pdbx_description
1 polymer ?
#
loop_
_entity_poly.entity_id
_entity_poly.type
_entity_poly.pdbx_seq_one_letter_code
_entity_poly.pdbx_strand_id
1 'polypeptide(L)'
;MKNYKKVLLALSILATMPLFADSTNKRIEVTTFADEDGENPNACSLREAIKVAATRKSDYGCTIFSLDDNQAIQLKAGTYTLNKELVPNANISIYGYGERGEDKNWTEKNPLTNDYPALPELKTRINAAGKSRIFNTAENKKALTLQNIILENGIA
;
A
#
# COMPACT_ATOMS: atom_id res chain seq x y z
N MET A 1 54.12 -4.37 3.21
CA MET A 1 52.89 -3.57 3.01
C MET A 1 51.69 -4.48 3.23
N LYS A 2 50.92 -4.31 4.32
CA LYS A 2 49.77 -5.17 4.67
C LYS A 2 48.48 -4.36 4.53
N ASN A 3 47.64 -4.74 3.57
CA ASN A 3 46.35 -4.11 3.28
C ASN A 3 45.27 -4.68 4.20
N TYR A 4 44.82 -3.89 5.20
CA TYR A 4 43.63 -4.24 5.96
C TYR A 4 42.40 -3.65 5.28
N LYS A 5 41.57 -4.54 4.74
CA LYS A 5 40.27 -4.23 4.15
C LYS A 5 39.36 -3.67 5.24
N LYS A 6 38.90 -2.43 5.07
CA LYS A 6 37.86 -1.81 5.91
C LYS A 6 36.52 -2.44 5.56
N VAL A 7 36.04 -3.36 6.40
CA VAL A 7 34.66 -3.85 6.33
C VAL A 7 33.82 -2.90 7.17
N LEU A 8 33.05 -2.02 6.51
CA LEU A 8 32.00 -1.26 7.16
C LEU A 8 30.79 -2.18 7.35
N LEU A 9 30.52 -2.53 8.60
CA LEU A 9 29.31 -3.22 9.02
C LEU A 9 28.18 -2.17 9.11
N ALA A 10 27.28 -2.15 8.13
CA ALA A 10 26.10 -1.30 8.18
C ALA A 10 25.09 -1.94 9.15
N LEU A 11 24.93 -1.35 10.35
CA LEU A 11 23.85 -1.70 11.27
C LEU A 11 22.53 -1.14 10.71
N SER A 12 21.67 -2.00 10.17
CA SER A 12 20.28 -1.66 9.90
C SER A 12 19.52 -1.64 11.22
N ILE A 13 19.11 -0.45 11.67
CA ILE A 13 18.18 -0.30 12.78
C ILE A 13 16.82 -0.76 12.28
N LEU A 14 16.41 -1.98 12.67
CA LEU A 14 15.05 -2.45 12.52
C LEU A 14 14.15 -1.60 13.42
N ALA A 15 13.59 -0.51 12.87
CA ALA A 15 12.55 0.24 13.54
C ALA A 15 11.30 -0.66 13.62
N THR A 16 11.09 -1.33 14.74
CA THR A 16 9.83 -2.03 15.03
C THR A 16 8.77 -0.97 15.30
N MET A 17 8.17 -0.43 14.23
CA MET A 17 7.01 0.44 14.38
C MET A 17 5.88 -0.38 15.00
N PRO A 18 5.23 0.09 16.08
CA PRO A 18 4.08 -0.58 16.63
C PRO A 18 2.97 -0.64 15.55
N LEU A 19 2.45 -1.84 15.33
CA LEU A 19 1.34 -2.07 14.43
C LEU A 19 0.06 -1.65 15.14
N PHE A 20 -0.44 -0.44 14.87
CA PHE A 20 -1.79 -0.07 15.26
C PHE A 20 -2.77 -0.84 14.36
N ALA A 21 -3.25 -1.98 14.86
CA ALA A 21 -4.36 -2.69 14.25
C ALA A 21 -5.65 -1.91 14.55
N ASP A 22 -6.11 -1.13 13.58
CA ASP A 22 -7.43 -0.50 13.61
C ASP A 22 -8.50 -1.59 13.49
N SER A 23 -9.03 -2.02 14.62
CA SER A 23 -10.08 -3.05 14.68
C SER A 23 -11.44 -2.57 14.13
N THR A 24 -11.58 -1.29 13.77
CA THR A 24 -12.84 -0.72 13.27
C THR A 24 -12.91 -0.68 11.74
N ASN A 25 -11.77 -0.70 11.05
CA ASN A 25 -11.68 -0.77 9.60
C ASN A 25 -11.07 -2.12 9.18
N LYS A 26 -11.91 -3.01 8.64
CA LYS A 26 -11.52 -4.34 8.16
C LYS A 26 -10.73 -4.28 6.85
N ARG A 27 -9.61 -3.57 6.81
CA ARG A 27 -8.76 -3.36 5.62
C ARG A 27 -7.42 -4.07 5.80
N ILE A 28 -6.91 -4.63 4.72
CA ILE A 28 -5.56 -5.20 4.66
C ILE A 28 -4.57 -4.04 4.66
N GLU A 29 -3.75 -3.94 5.71
CA GLU A 29 -2.79 -2.85 5.88
C GLU A 29 -1.48 -3.14 5.15
N VAL A 30 -1.10 -2.27 4.22
CA VAL A 30 0.23 -2.35 3.59
C VAL A 30 1.26 -1.69 4.50
N THR A 31 2.31 -2.42 4.85
CA THR A 31 3.29 -2.01 5.86
C THR A 31 4.67 -1.68 5.31
N THR A 32 4.95 -1.97 4.04
CA THR A 32 6.20 -1.59 3.35
C THR A 32 5.94 -0.90 2.01
N PHE A 33 6.84 0.01 1.63
CA PHE A 33 6.84 0.68 0.32
C PHE A 33 7.56 -0.12 -0.77
N ALA A 34 8.33 -1.14 -0.38
CA ALA A 34 8.99 -2.03 -1.31
C ALA A 34 7.95 -2.93 -2.01
N ASP A 35 8.18 -3.19 -3.29
CA ASP A 35 7.40 -4.18 -4.04
C ASP A 35 8.00 -5.57 -3.83
N GLU A 36 7.56 -6.20 -2.74
CA GLU A 36 7.94 -7.54 -2.31
C GLU A 36 6.98 -8.60 -2.89
N ASP A 37 7.50 -9.80 -3.07
CA ASP A 37 6.83 -11.02 -3.51
C ASP A 37 7.39 -12.23 -2.72
N GLY A 38 7.26 -12.17 -1.39
CA GLY A 38 7.68 -13.21 -0.46
C GLY A 38 9.08 -13.06 0.12
N GLU A 39 9.76 -11.93 -0.07
CA GLU A 39 11.11 -11.72 0.48
C GLU A 39 11.09 -11.44 1.99
N ASN A 40 10.08 -10.74 2.51
CA ASN A 40 9.99 -10.39 3.93
C ASN A 40 8.66 -10.88 4.54
N PRO A 41 8.66 -11.96 5.34
CA PRO A 41 7.43 -12.50 5.92
C PRO A 41 6.80 -11.60 7.00
N ASN A 42 7.47 -10.51 7.40
CA ASN A 42 6.99 -9.58 8.44
C ASN A 42 6.53 -8.23 7.88
N ALA A 43 6.64 -8.02 6.57
CA ALA A 43 6.20 -6.79 5.92
C ALA A 43 5.24 -7.15 4.80
N CYS A 44 4.12 -6.43 4.74
CA CYS A 44 3.10 -6.59 3.72
C CYS A 44 3.31 -5.53 2.64
N SER A 45 3.73 -5.92 1.45
CA SER A 45 3.76 -5.04 0.29
C SER A 45 2.39 -4.90 -0.37
N LEU A 46 2.24 -3.93 -1.28
CA LEU A 46 1.01 -3.77 -2.06
C LEU A 46 0.71 -5.01 -2.93
N ARG A 47 1.74 -5.62 -3.52
CA ARG A 47 1.57 -6.81 -4.34
C ARG A 47 1.07 -7.99 -3.51
N GLU A 48 1.67 -8.21 -2.36
CA GLU A 48 1.26 -9.27 -1.44
C GLU A 48 -0.13 -9.02 -0.88
N ALA A 49 -0.48 -7.78 -0.53
CA ALA A 49 -1.83 -7.40 -0.11
C ALA A 49 -2.89 -7.80 -1.16
N ILE A 50 -2.60 -7.58 -2.46
CA ILE A 50 -3.47 -7.99 -3.56
C ILE A 50 -3.57 -9.52 -3.68
N LYS A 51 -2.46 -10.25 -3.44
CA LYS A 51 -2.47 -11.71 -3.43
C LYS A 51 -3.32 -12.28 -2.30
N VAL A 52 -3.13 -11.78 -1.07
CA VAL A 52 -3.88 -12.27 0.08
C VAL A 52 -5.35 -11.86 0.01
N ALA A 53 -5.68 -10.73 -0.63
CA ALA A 53 -7.07 -10.37 -0.93
C ALA A 53 -7.76 -11.43 -1.81
N ALA A 54 -7.04 -12.03 -2.76
CA ALA A 54 -7.57 -13.10 -3.60
C ALA A 54 -7.75 -14.42 -2.85
N THR A 55 -6.79 -14.79 -2.01
CA THR A 55 -6.84 -16.06 -1.26
C THR A 55 -7.68 -15.98 0.01
N ARG A 56 -7.95 -14.77 0.51
CA ARG A 56 -8.61 -14.48 1.79
C ARG A 56 -7.93 -15.17 2.98
N LYS A 57 -6.60 -15.33 2.88
CA LYS A 57 -5.76 -15.97 3.88
C LYS A 57 -4.58 -15.06 4.19
N SER A 58 -4.39 -14.76 5.48
CA SER A 58 -3.21 -14.00 5.95
C SER A 58 -1.93 -14.76 5.58
N ASP A 59 -1.00 -14.05 4.95
CA ASP A 59 0.30 -14.55 4.49
C ASP A 59 1.21 -13.35 4.15
N TYR A 60 2.50 -13.58 3.92
CA TYR A 60 3.45 -12.53 3.49
C TYR A 60 3.44 -11.26 4.37
N GLY A 61 3.32 -11.42 5.70
CA GLY A 61 3.18 -10.29 6.62
C GLY A 61 1.86 -9.51 6.53
N CYS A 62 0.97 -9.86 5.61
CA CYS A 62 -0.35 -9.26 5.45
C CYS A 62 -1.40 -9.97 6.31
N THR A 63 -2.25 -9.19 6.98
CA THR A 63 -3.37 -9.71 7.78
C THR A 63 -4.70 -9.45 7.08
N ILE A 64 -5.53 -10.49 6.98
CA ILE A 64 -6.90 -10.41 6.51
C ILE A 64 -7.84 -10.14 7.69
N PHE A 65 -8.82 -9.25 7.47
CA PHE A 65 -9.84 -8.90 8.45
C PHE A 65 -11.27 -9.21 8.00
N SER A 66 -11.45 -9.67 6.75
CA SER A 66 -12.74 -10.11 6.21
C SER A 66 -12.58 -11.25 5.20
N LEU A 67 -13.56 -12.14 5.16
CA LEU A 67 -13.68 -13.19 4.14
C LEU A 67 -14.65 -12.82 3.02
N ASP A 68 -15.09 -11.55 2.96
CA ASP A 68 -16.00 -11.06 1.93
C ASP A 68 -15.39 -11.16 0.53
N ASP A 69 -16.24 -11.09 -0.49
CA ASP A 69 -15.77 -11.09 -1.88
C ASP A 69 -15.04 -9.81 -2.26
N ASN A 70 -15.48 -8.67 -1.71
CA ASN A 70 -14.85 -7.38 -1.89
C ASN A 70 -13.87 -7.14 -0.74
N GLN A 71 -12.59 -7.03 -1.07
CA GLN A 71 -11.54 -6.78 -0.10
C GLN A 71 -11.11 -5.32 -0.15
N ALA A 72 -10.73 -4.77 1.00
CA ALA A 72 -10.23 -3.41 1.11
C ALA A 72 -8.76 -3.44 1.49
N ILE A 73 -7.95 -2.61 0.84
CA ILE A 73 -6.52 -2.45 1.09
C ILE A 73 -6.27 -1.00 1.50
N GLN A 74 -5.53 -0.79 2.57
CA GLN A 74 -5.15 0.53 3.07
C GLN A 74 -3.65 0.77 2.85
N LEU A 75 -3.34 1.91 2.25
CA LEU A 75 -1.98 2.39 2.03
C LEU A 75 -1.65 3.53 3.00
N LYS A 76 -0.37 3.65 3.35
CA LYS A 76 0.18 4.76 4.11
C LYS A 76 0.61 5.90 3.18
N ALA A 77 0.89 7.06 3.75
CA ALA A 77 1.53 8.16 3.03
C ALA A 77 2.93 7.74 2.58
N GLY A 78 3.27 7.94 1.30
CA GLY A 78 4.54 7.55 0.70
C GLY A 78 4.41 7.07 -0.74
N THR A 79 5.50 6.53 -1.28
CA THR A 79 5.61 6.09 -2.68
C THR A 79 5.89 4.59 -2.74
N TYR A 80 4.94 3.83 -3.27
CA TYR A 80 5.05 2.40 -3.55
C TYR A 80 5.64 2.22 -4.96
N THR A 81 6.88 1.74 -5.05
CA THR A 81 7.59 1.59 -6.34
C THR A 81 7.49 0.16 -6.85
N LEU A 82 6.79 -0.04 -7.97
CA LEU A 82 6.54 -1.35 -8.54
C LEU A 82 7.72 -1.83 -9.41
N ASN A 83 8.02 -3.12 -9.30
CA ASN A 83 8.98 -3.83 -10.14
C ASN A 83 8.31 -4.48 -11.36
N LYS A 84 7.02 -4.80 -11.27
CA LYS A 84 6.20 -5.38 -12.34
C LYS A 84 4.74 -4.98 -12.21
N GLU A 85 3.95 -5.24 -13.24
CA GLU A 85 2.50 -4.99 -13.27
C GLU A 85 1.78 -5.67 -12.09
N LEU A 86 0.75 -5.02 -11.54
CA LEU A 86 -0.19 -5.61 -10.57
C LEU A 86 -1.39 -6.21 -11.30
N VAL A 87 -1.72 -7.46 -11.01
CA VAL A 87 -2.83 -8.18 -11.63
C VAL A 87 -3.84 -8.60 -10.55
N PRO A 88 -4.82 -7.74 -10.21
CA PRO A 88 -5.83 -8.09 -9.22
C PRO A 88 -6.59 -9.36 -9.59
N ASN A 89 -6.76 -10.28 -8.63
CA ASN A 89 -7.57 -11.50 -8.79
C ASN A 89 -8.70 -11.61 -7.75
N ALA A 90 -9.05 -10.50 -7.11
CA ALA A 90 -10.27 -10.31 -6.35
C ALA A 90 -10.83 -8.91 -6.63
N ASN A 91 -12.10 -8.71 -6.28
CA ASN A 91 -12.65 -7.37 -6.25
C ASN A 91 -12.00 -6.62 -5.11
N ILE A 92 -11.27 -5.55 -5.44
CA ILE A 92 -10.48 -4.80 -4.45
C ILE A 92 -10.78 -3.30 -4.51
N SER A 93 -10.83 -2.69 -3.33
CA SER A 93 -10.77 -1.25 -3.16
C SER A 93 -9.46 -0.89 -2.46
N ILE A 94 -8.66 -0.02 -3.09
CA ILE A 94 -7.39 0.44 -2.55
C ILE A 94 -7.54 1.90 -2.13
N TYR A 95 -7.28 2.16 -0.86
CA TYR A 95 -7.42 3.46 -0.23
C TYR A 95 -6.03 4.00 0.11
N GLY A 96 -5.74 5.22 -0.33
CA GLY A 96 -4.57 5.99 0.08
C GLY A 96 -4.70 6.58 1.47
N TYR A 97 -3.65 7.27 1.90
CA TYR A 97 -3.66 8.12 3.09
C TYR A 97 -4.78 9.17 3.02
N GLY A 98 -5.35 9.55 4.17
CA GLY A 98 -6.42 10.55 4.24
C GLY A 98 -7.84 9.96 4.26
N GLU A 99 -7.98 8.66 4.04
CA GLU A 99 -9.28 7.96 4.11
C GLU A 99 -9.71 7.62 5.53
N ARG A 100 -8.74 7.35 6.42
CA ARG A 100 -9.05 7.04 7.82
C ARG A 100 -9.44 8.30 8.58
N GLY A 101 -10.25 8.13 9.63
CA GLY A 101 -10.76 9.27 10.41
C GLY A 101 -9.64 10.11 11.03
N GLU A 102 -8.59 9.44 11.49
CA GLU A 102 -7.38 10.00 12.07
C GLU A 102 -6.49 10.76 11.07
N ASP A 103 -6.62 10.50 9.77
CA ASP A 103 -5.85 11.17 8.73
C ASP A 103 -6.56 12.42 8.19
N LYS A 104 -7.82 12.65 8.59
CA LYS A 104 -8.64 13.77 8.10
C LYS A 104 -8.25 15.08 8.79
N ASN A 105 -8.16 16.15 8.01
CA ASN A 105 -7.91 17.49 8.53
C ASN A 105 -9.21 18.12 9.07
N TRP A 106 -9.44 17.97 10.38
CA TRP A 106 -10.58 18.58 11.08
C TRP A 106 -10.29 20.00 11.60
N THR A 107 -9.09 20.53 11.41
CA THR A 107 -8.73 21.89 11.87
C THR A 107 -9.15 22.97 10.89
N GLU A 108 -9.32 22.61 9.62
CA GLU A 108 -9.70 23.52 8.55
C GLU A 108 -10.96 23.03 7.82
N LYS A 109 -11.72 23.97 7.27
CA LYS A 109 -12.86 23.67 6.40
C LYS A 109 -12.38 23.39 4.99
N ASN A 110 -13.07 22.49 4.31
CA ASN A 110 -12.90 22.28 2.88
C ASN A 110 -13.23 23.59 2.13
N PRO A 111 -12.31 24.13 1.31
CA PRO A 111 -12.51 25.39 0.61
C PRO A 111 -13.63 25.33 -0.44
N LEU A 112 -13.98 24.13 -0.92
CA LEU A 112 -15.02 23.93 -1.92
C LEU A 112 -16.43 23.83 -1.31
N THR A 113 -16.56 23.21 -0.13
CA THR A 113 -17.86 22.95 0.50
C THR A 113 -18.15 23.85 1.71
N ASN A 114 -17.15 24.58 2.21
CA ASN A 114 -17.20 25.38 3.44
C ASN A 114 -17.62 24.56 4.69
N ASP A 115 -17.28 23.27 4.70
CA ASP A 115 -17.59 22.32 5.77
C ASP A 115 -16.37 21.47 6.14
N TYR A 116 -16.40 20.82 7.30
CA TYR A 116 -15.34 19.93 7.77
C TYR A 116 -15.55 18.48 7.30
N PRO A 117 -14.47 17.69 7.15
CA PRO A 117 -13.06 18.08 7.22
C PRO A 117 -12.56 18.70 5.91
N ALA A 118 -11.43 19.41 5.95
CA ALA A 118 -10.75 19.86 4.75
C ALA A 118 -10.31 18.69 3.85
N LEU A 119 -10.23 18.96 2.55
CA LEU A 119 -9.69 18.02 1.57
C LEU A 119 -8.22 17.73 1.91
N PRO A 120 -7.84 16.46 2.20
CA PRO A 120 -6.47 16.13 2.47
C PRO A 120 -5.64 16.23 1.19
N GLU A 121 -4.38 16.63 1.35
CA GLU A 121 -3.38 16.50 0.28
C GLU A 121 -3.21 15.01 -0.09
N LEU A 122 -3.09 14.72 -1.38
CA LEU A 122 -2.78 13.38 -1.86
C LEU A 122 -1.32 13.02 -1.53
N LYS A 123 -1.14 12.14 -0.54
CA LYS A 123 0.18 11.74 -0.03
C LYS A 123 0.59 10.31 -0.39
N THR A 124 -0.27 9.55 -1.08
CA THR A 124 0.02 8.18 -1.49
C THR A 124 0.24 8.11 -3.00
N ARG A 125 1.37 7.52 -3.41
CA ARG A 125 1.76 7.34 -4.81
C ARG A 125 2.00 5.87 -5.11
N ILE A 126 1.47 5.39 -6.23
CA ILE A 126 1.84 4.11 -6.83
C ILE A 126 2.60 4.41 -8.12
N ASN A 127 3.89 4.06 -8.13
CA ASN A 127 4.83 4.43 -9.18
C ASN A 127 5.33 3.16 -9.89
N ALA A 128 5.04 3.01 -11.17
CA ALA A 128 5.53 1.87 -11.98
C ALA A 128 6.95 2.04 -12.53
N ALA A 129 7.62 3.14 -12.19
CA ALA A 129 9.01 3.46 -12.53
C ALA A 129 9.34 3.36 -14.03
N GLY A 130 8.34 3.53 -14.91
CA GLY A 130 8.48 3.36 -16.36
C GLY A 130 8.74 1.91 -16.79
N LYS A 131 8.52 0.93 -15.92
CA LYS A 131 8.86 -0.49 -16.17
C LYS A 131 7.68 -1.31 -16.69
N SER A 132 6.45 -0.89 -16.40
CA SER A 132 5.24 -1.65 -16.71
C SER A 132 3.99 -0.77 -16.67
N ARG A 133 2.85 -1.32 -17.08
CA ARG A 133 1.53 -0.83 -16.66
C ARG A 133 1.39 -1.02 -15.15
N ILE A 134 0.59 -0.17 -14.50
CA ILE A 134 0.39 -0.26 -13.05
C ILE A 134 -0.56 -1.42 -12.71
N PHE A 135 -1.75 -1.46 -13.31
CA PHE A 135 -2.77 -2.46 -13.05
C PHE A 135 -3.26 -3.11 -14.35
N ASN A 136 -3.51 -4.42 -14.31
CA ASN A 136 -4.20 -5.17 -15.35
C ASN A 136 -5.41 -5.92 -14.77
N THR A 137 -6.57 -5.30 -14.91
CA THR A 137 -7.85 -5.91 -14.55
C THR A 137 -8.47 -6.72 -15.69
N ALA A 138 -7.94 -6.61 -16.92
CA ALA A 138 -8.46 -7.32 -18.09
C ALA A 138 -8.23 -8.83 -17.99
N GLU A 139 -7.15 -9.25 -17.35
CA GLU A 139 -6.78 -10.66 -17.17
C GLU A 139 -7.81 -11.44 -16.36
N ASN A 140 -8.16 -10.96 -15.16
CA ASN A 140 -9.08 -11.67 -14.25
C ASN A 140 -10.49 -11.07 -14.19
N LYS A 141 -10.73 -9.94 -14.88
CA LYS A 141 -12.02 -9.23 -14.93
C LYS A 141 -12.58 -8.91 -13.55
N LYS A 142 -11.71 -8.47 -12.63
CA LYS A 142 -12.08 -8.11 -11.27
C LYS A 142 -12.22 -6.59 -11.13
N ALA A 143 -13.14 -6.18 -10.27
CA ALA A 143 -13.36 -4.77 -9.97
C ALA A 143 -12.15 -4.20 -9.22
N LEU A 144 -11.72 -3.01 -9.62
CA LEU A 144 -10.68 -2.23 -8.95
C LEU A 144 -11.23 -0.84 -8.67
N THR A 145 -11.27 -0.46 -7.40
CA THR A 145 -11.56 0.91 -6.95
C THR A 145 -10.31 1.53 -6.36
N LEU A 146 -10.01 2.78 -6.71
CA LEU A 146 -8.86 3.53 -6.20
C LEU A 146 -9.36 4.83 -5.60
N GLN A 147 -8.88 5.19 -4.41
CA GLN A 147 -9.24 6.43 -3.74
C GLN A 147 -8.03 7.04 -3.03
N ASN A 148 -7.87 8.36 -3.13
CA ASN A 148 -6.74 9.13 -2.58
C ASN A 148 -5.35 8.64 -3.00
N ILE A 149 -5.21 8.21 -4.25
CA ILE A 149 -3.97 7.67 -4.79
C ILE A 149 -3.57 8.43 -6.05
N ILE A 150 -2.29 8.77 -6.14
CA ILE A 150 -1.66 9.23 -7.37
C ILE A 150 -1.07 8.02 -8.09
N LEU A 151 -1.39 7.88 -9.37
CA LEU A 151 -0.78 6.89 -10.26
C LEU A 151 0.26 7.59 -11.14
N GLU A 152 1.48 7.08 -11.18
CA GLU A 152 2.56 7.73 -11.94
C GLU A 152 3.51 6.73 -12.61
N ASN A 153 4.12 7.20 -13.71
CA ASN A 153 5.16 6.48 -14.48
C ASN A 153 4.76 5.06 -14.91
N GLY A 154 3.48 4.83 -15.23
CA GLY A 154 3.05 3.64 -15.95
C GLY A 154 3.32 3.77 -17.45
N ILE A 155 3.64 2.65 -18.11
CA ILE A 155 3.76 2.54 -19.58
C ILE A 155 2.80 1.49 -20.12
N ALA A 156 2.24 1.68 -21.31
CA ALA A 156 1.20 0.81 -21.90
C ALA A 156 1.76 -0.40 -22.64
#